data_AF-A0A838T3A0-F1
#
_entry.id   AF-A0A838T3A0-F1
#
_cell.length_a   1.000
_cell.length_b   1.000
_cell.length_c   1.000
_cell.angle_alpha   90.00
_cell.angle_beta   90.00
_cell.angle_gamma   90.00
#
_symmetry.space_group_name_H-M   'P 1'
#
loop_
_entity.id
_entity.type
_entity.pdbx_description
1 polymer ?
#
loop_
_entity_poly.entity_id
_entity_poly.type
_entity_poly.pdbx_seq_one_letter_code
_entity_poly.pdbx_strand_id
1 'polypeptide(L)'
;MDQHSQRKTSGSWAQVFICGMLSGVIINVIEYLAHRVWLDAKWNAAFAALGKTPSFWGTFVVANFLVGLCAVWSYRWLSAIDGRGRMTALKVAMAMWVIFWVIPIAGMQPFDIFPNYLLLLVVVGGIADVALGMLPVFALFDRLRR
;
A
#
# COMPACT_ATOMS: atom_id res chain seq x y z
N MET A 1 -39.34 0.24 -22.42
CA MET A 1 -38.43 0.11 -21.26
C MET A 1 -37.04 0.46 -21.74
N ASP A 2 -36.58 1.67 -21.40
CA ASP A 2 -35.33 2.24 -21.91
C ASP A 2 -34.10 1.45 -21.48
N GLN A 3 -33.31 1.03 -22.47
CA GLN A 3 -31.97 0.47 -22.31
C GLN A 3 -30.90 1.55 -22.00
N HIS A 4 -31.29 2.75 -21.58
CA HIS A 4 -30.41 3.72 -20.90
C HIS A 4 -30.13 3.26 -19.45
N SER A 5 -29.70 2.01 -19.34
CA SER A 5 -29.13 1.42 -18.13
C SER A 5 -28.02 2.33 -17.64
N GLN A 6 -28.27 2.92 -16.47
CA GLN A 6 -27.38 3.78 -15.71
C GLN A 6 -25.91 3.41 -15.93
N ARG A 7 -25.18 4.23 -16.68
CA ARG A 7 -23.71 4.14 -16.75
C ARG A 7 -23.20 4.47 -15.34
N LYS A 8 -23.02 3.46 -14.48
CA LYS A 8 -22.25 3.60 -13.24
C LYS A 8 -20.92 4.22 -13.65
N THR A 9 -20.69 5.47 -13.29
CA THR A 9 -19.48 6.20 -13.66
C THR A 9 -18.27 5.46 -13.07
N SER A 10 -17.56 4.72 -13.92
CA SER A 10 -16.24 4.20 -13.59
C SER A 10 -15.32 5.41 -13.53
N GLY A 11 -14.70 5.69 -12.38
CA GLY A 11 -13.82 6.87 -12.22
C GLY A 11 -12.80 6.95 -13.36
N SER A 12 -12.46 8.17 -13.78
CA SER A 12 -11.58 8.40 -14.92
C SER A 12 -10.15 7.93 -14.62
N TRP A 13 -9.36 7.69 -15.67
CA TRP A 13 -7.94 7.34 -15.51
C TRP A 13 -7.13 8.46 -14.84
N ALA A 14 -7.49 9.73 -15.09
CA ALA A 14 -6.89 10.86 -14.39
C ALA A 14 -7.15 10.80 -12.88
N GLN A 15 -8.36 10.44 -12.46
CA GLN A 15 -8.69 10.26 -11.04
C GLN A 15 -7.92 9.10 -10.41
N VAL A 16 -7.77 7.98 -11.13
CA VAL A 16 -6.95 6.84 -10.69
C VAL A 16 -5.51 7.27 -10.49
N PHE A 17 -4.94 8.00 -11.46
CA PHE A 17 -3.57 8.47 -11.38
C PHE A 17 -3.37 9.41 -10.19
N ILE A 18 -4.19 10.46 -10.06
CA ILE A 18 -4.07 11.46 -8.98
C ILE A 18 -4.26 10.81 -7.60
N CYS A 19 -5.31 10.01 -7.42
CA CYS A 19 -5.55 9.35 -6.14
C CYS A 19 -4.48 8.29 -5.84
N GLY A 20 -3.99 7.56 -6.86
CA GLY A 20 -2.92 6.60 -6.69
C GLY A 20 -1.61 7.25 -6.28
N MET A 21 -1.26 8.39 -6.89
CA MET A 21 -0.11 9.20 -6.46
C MET A 21 -0.27 9.69 -5.03
N LEU A 22 -1.44 10.23 -4.67
CA LEU A 22 -1.71 10.67 -3.29
C LEU A 22 -1.57 9.53 -2.29
N SER A 23 -2.09 8.34 -2.59
CA SER A 23 -1.91 7.15 -1.77
C SER A 23 -0.43 6.80 -1.62
N GLY A 24 0.33 6.81 -2.71
CA GLY A 24 1.76 6.57 -2.70
C GLY A 24 2.55 7.60 -1.88
N VAL A 25 2.16 8.89 -1.88
CA VAL A 25 2.77 9.91 -1.01
C VAL A 25 2.56 9.56 0.46
N ILE A 26 1.31 9.22 0.84
CA ILE A 26 0.98 8.93 2.25
C ILE A 26 1.74 7.69 2.72
N ILE A 27 1.76 6.61 1.92
CA ILE A 27 2.53 5.40 2.19
C ILE A 27 4.01 5.74 2.34
N ASN A 28 4.59 6.55 1.44
CA ASN A 28 5.99 6.97 1.55
C ASN A 28 6.31 7.70 2.84
N VAL A 29 5.41 8.56 3.33
CA VAL A 29 5.61 9.26 4.61
C VAL A 29 5.59 8.25 5.77
N ILE A 30 4.64 7.32 5.78
CA ILE A 30 4.53 6.30 6.83
C ILE A 30 5.75 5.38 6.82
N GLU A 31 6.13 4.87 5.66
CA GLU A 31 7.31 4.01 5.45
C GLU A 31 8.61 4.73 5.83
N TYR A 32 8.74 6.02 5.49
CA TYR A 32 9.87 6.82 5.96
C TYR A 32 9.93 6.88 7.49
N LEU A 33 8.82 7.19 8.15
CA LEU A 33 8.77 7.25 9.61
C LEU A 33 9.06 5.88 10.23
N ALA A 34 8.47 4.81 9.68
CA ALA A 34 8.69 3.46 10.15
C ALA A 34 10.16 3.04 10.02
N HIS A 35 10.77 3.22 8.86
CA HIS A 35 12.11 2.69 8.58
C HIS A 35 13.25 3.60 9.03
N ARG A 36 13.09 4.92 8.94
CA ARG A 36 14.15 5.90 9.27
C ARG A 36 14.05 6.50 10.66
N VAL A 37 12.89 6.43 11.31
CA VAL A 37 12.72 6.96 12.67
C VAL A 37 12.53 5.83 13.66
N TRP A 38 11.59 4.91 13.41
CA TRP A 38 11.25 3.88 14.40
C TRP A 38 12.17 2.65 14.35
N LEU A 39 12.45 2.12 13.17
CA LEU A 39 13.19 0.87 12.97
C LEU A 39 14.65 1.08 12.59
N ASP A 40 15.13 2.33 12.45
CA ASP A 40 16.44 2.64 11.89
C ASP A 40 17.58 1.97 12.67
N ALA A 41 17.59 2.09 14.00
CA ALA A 41 18.57 1.41 14.85
C ALA A 41 18.54 -0.13 14.70
N LYS A 42 17.36 -0.71 14.51
CA LYS A 42 17.19 -2.16 14.33
C LYS A 42 17.72 -2.61 12.97
N TRP A 43 17.46 -1.84 11.92
CA TRP A 43 18.04 -2.09 10.59
C TRP A 43 19.56 -1.97 10.61
N ASN A 44 20.11 -0.92 11.20
CA ASN A 44 21.56 -0.73 11.30
C ASN A 44 22.22 -1.91 12.02
N ALA A 45 21.67 -2.36 13.16
CA ALA A 45 22.18 -3.52 13.86
C ALA A 45 22.10 -4.81 13.02
N ALA A 46 20.98 -5.02 12.33
CA ALA A 46 20.79 -6.22 11.50
C ALA A 46 21.71 -6.24 10.28
N PHE A 47 21.91 -5.11 9.59
CA PHE A 47 22.86 -5.01 8.49
C PHE A 47 24.33 -5.11 8.95
N ALA A 48 24.66 -4.54 10.11
CA ALA A 48 26.00 -4.65 10.69
C ALA A 48 26.38 -6.10 11.02
N ALA A 49 25.42 -6.91 11.50
CA ALA A 49 25.62 -8.35 11.71
C ALA A 49 25.95 -9.11 10.41
N LEU A 50 25.59 -8.55 9.26
CA LEU A 50 25.92 -9.07 7.92
C LEU A 50 27.19 -8.44 7.32
N GLY A 51 27.91 -7.62 8.08
CA GLY A 51 29.06 -6.86 7.59
C GLY A 51 28.70 -5.81 6.53
N LYS A 52 27.46 -5.31 6.54
CA LYS A 52 26.92 -4.36 5.55
C LYS A 52 26.43 -3.08 6.20
N THR A 53 26.37 -2.02 5.39
CA THR A 53 25.67 -0.78 5.72
C THR A 53 24.39 -0.68 4.91
N PRO A 54 23.25 -0.25 5.50
CA PRO A 54 22.02 -0.09 4.75
C PRO A 54 22.19 0.97 3.66
N SER A 55 21.87 0.62 2.42
CA SER A 55 21.84 1.58 1.31
C SER A 55 20.60 2.48 1.36
N PHE A 56 20.63 3.57 0.59
CA PHE A 56 19.49 4.48 0.49
C PHE A 56 18.23 3.77 -0.04
N TRP A 57 17.10 3.96 0.64
CA TRP A 57 15.80 3.32 0.36
C TRP A 57 15.06 3.90 -0.87
N GLY A 58 15.78 4.47 -1.84
CA GLY A 58 15.19 5.19 -2.98
C GLY A 58 14.27 4.34 -3.85
N THR A 59 14.57 3.04 -3.98
CA THR A 59 13.72 2.09 -4.70
C THR A 59 12.33 1.95 -4.08
N PHE A 60 12.21 2.06 -2.75
CA PHE A 60 10.92 1.99 -2.06
C PHE A 60 10.05 3.20 -2.38
N VAL A 61 10.65 4.37 -2.62
CA VAL A 61 9.89 5.59 -2.95
C VAL A 61 9.07 5.39 -4.21
N VAL A 62 9.72 4.90 -5.27
CA VAL A 62 9.06 4.61 -6.56
C VAL A 62 8.08 3.46 -6.42
N ALA A 63 8.45 2.39 -5.70
CA ALA A 63 7.59 1.24 -5.48
C ALA A 63 6.26 1.63 -4.78
N ASN A 64 6.31 2.49 -3.78
CA ASN A 64 5.13 2.92 -3.03
C ASN A 64 4.15 3.74 -3.89
N PHE A 65 4.63 4.49 -4.88
CA PHE A 65 3.76 5.12 -5.88
C PHE A 65 3.05 4.09 -6.75
N LEU A 66 3.74 3.02 -7.14
CA LEU A 66 3.13 1.92 -7.90
C LEU A 66 2.10 1.17 -7.04
N VAL A 67 2.40 0.91 -5.77
CA VAL A 67 1.44 0.33 -4.82
C VAL A 67 0.18 1.20 -4.70
N GLY A 68 0.33 2.52 -4.55
CA GLY A 68 -0.80 3.45 -4.51
C GLY A 68 -1.66 3.42 -5.79
N LEU A 69 -1.02 3.39 -6.97
CA LEU A 69 -1.71 3.24 -8.26
C LEU A 69 -2.45 1.90 -8.35
N CYS A 70 -1.78 0.80 -8.02
CA CYS A 70 -2.36 -0.54 -8.02
C CYS A 70 -3.56 -0.63 -7.07
N ALA A 71 -3.46 -0.04 -5.89
CA ALA A 71 -4.52 -0.01 -4.88
C ALA A 71 -5.77 0.72 -5.41
N VAL A 72 -5.62 1.94 -5.92
CA VAL A 72 -6.76 2.73 -6.43
C VAL A 72 -7.34 2.12 -7.70
N TRP A 73 -6.49 1.59 -8.60
CA TRP A 73 -6.96 0.89 -9.78
C TRP A 73 -7.77 -0.37 -9.44
N SER A 74 -7.27 -1.18 -8.50
CA SER A 74 -7.97 -2.37 -7.99
C SER A 74 -9.28 -1.99 -7.30
N TYR A 75 -9.30 -0.92 -6.51
CA TYR A 75 -10.53 -0.40 -5.89
C TYR A 75 -11.54 0.07 -6.94
N ARG A 76 -11.09 0.77 -7.98
CA ARG A 76 -11.97 1.17 -9.09
C ARG A 76 -12.61 -0.05 -9.75
N TRP A 77 -11.82 -1.08 -10.06
CA TRP A 77 -12.29 -2.29 -10.71
C TRP A 77 -13.25 -3.08 -9.80
N LEU A 78 -12.84 -3.38 -8.56
CA LEU A 78 -13.65 -4.19 -7.65
C LEU A 78 -14.95 -3.45 -7.25
N SER A 79 -14.92 -2.13 -7.10
CA SER A 79 -16.14 -1.36 -6.80
C SER A 79 -17.13 -1.27 -7.95
N ALA A 80 -16.72 -1.56 -9.19
CA ALA A 80 -17.65 -1.73 -10.30
C ALA A 80 -18.43 -3.05 -10.19
N ILE A 81 -17.81 -4.08 -9.60
CA ILE A 81 -18.35 -5.43 -9.42
C ILE A 81 -19.16 -5.54 -8.12
N ASP A 82 -18.51 -5.30 -6.98
CA ASP A 82 -19.06 -5.48 -5.63
C ASP A 82 -19.87 -4.26 -5.13
N GLY A 83 -19.83 -3.16 -5.88
CA GLY A 83 -20.36 -1.88 -5.46
C GLY A 83 -19.38 -1.04 -4.64
N ARG A 84 -19.72 0.23 -4.47
CA ARG A 84 -18.93 1.19 -3.69
C ARG A 84 -19.16 0.95 -2.20
N GLY A 85 -18.13 1.05 -1.36
CA GLY A 85 -18.34 1.00 0.08
C GLY A 85 -17.16 0.48 0.89
N ARG A 86 -17.34 0.52 2.21
CA ARG A 86 -16.33 0.16 3.21
C ARG A 86 -15.83 -1.28 3.05
N MET A 87 -16.72 -2.21 2.72
CA MET A 87 -16.34 -3.62 2.56
C MET A 87 -15.44 -3.84 1.34
N THR A 88 -15.78 -3.23 0.19
CA THR A 88 -14.93 -3.27 -1.01
C THR A 88 -13.56 -2.63 -0.75
N ALA A 89 -13.55 -1.49 -0.05
CA ALA A 89 -12.31 -0.80 0.32
C ALA A 89 -11.43 -1.70 1.20
N LEU A 90 -12.02 -2.37 2.19
CA LEU A 90 -11.31 -3.28 3.08
C LEU A 90 -10.77 -4.51 2.34
N LYS A 91 -11.56 -5.12 1.44
CA LYS A 91 -11.10 -6.25 0.61
C LYS A 91 -9.84 -5.88 -0.18
N VAL A 92 -9.84 -4.72 -0.83
CA VAL A 92 -8.68 -4.26 -1.60
C VAL A 92 -7.51 -3.92 -0.69
N ALA A 93 -7.73 -3.18 0.39
CA ALA A 93 -6.69 -2.84 1.36
C ALA A 93 -6.01 -4.10 1.93
N MET A 94 -6.80 -5.10 2.33
CA MET A 94 -6.28 -6.38 2.83
C MET A 94 -5.51 -7.15 1.76
N ALA A 95 -6.01 -7.19 0.52
CA ALA A 95 -5.28 -7.82 -0.58
C ALA A 95 -3.93 -7.12 -0.83
N MET A 96 -3.90 -5.79 -0.86
CA MET A 96 -2.65 -5.03 -1.03
C MET A 96 -1.68 -5.25 0.13
N TRP A 97 -2.17 -5.27 1.38
CA TRP A 97 -1.36 -5.57 2.55
C TRP A 97 -0.69 -6.94 2.44
N VAL A 98 -1.47 -7.97 2.06
CA VAL A 98 -0.93 -9.33 1.86
C VAL A 98 0.11 -9.36 0.74
N ILE A 99 -0.21 -8.75 -0.41
CA ILE A 99 0.65 -8.81 -1.61
C ILE A 99 1.97 -8.08 -1.42
N PHE A 100 1.96 -6.90 -0.78
CA PHE A 100 3.13 -6.01 -0.75
C PHE A 100 3.88 -6.01 0.58
N TRP A 101 3.25 -6.45 1.68
CA TRP A 101 3.92 -6.55 2.98
C TRP A 101 4.05 -8.01 3.43
N VAL A 102 2.97 -8.79 3.48
CA VAL A 102 3.06 -10.16 4.04
C VAL A 102 3.91 -11.08 3.17
N ILE A 103 3.59 -11.22 1.88
CA ILE A 103 4.26 -12.17 0.99
C ILE A 103 5.77 -11.86 0.83
N PRO A 104 6.19 -10.61 0.53
CA PRO A 104 7.60 -10.32 0.31
C PRO A 104 8.43 -10.50 1.59
N ILE A 105 7.89 -10.12 2.74
CA ILE A 105 8.57 -10.28 4.03
C ILE A 105 8.63 -11.76 4.44
N ALA A 106 7.54 -12.51 4.28
CA ALA A 106 7.53 -13.95 4.53
C ALA A 106 8.51 -14.69 3.60
N GLY A 107 8.64 -14.25 2.35
CA GLY A 107 9.62 -14.77 1.40
C GLY A 107 11.07 -14.57 1.84
N MET A 108 11.36 -13.59 2.69
CA MET A 108 12.71 -13.38 3.25
C MET A 108 13.03 -14.30 4.42
N GLN A 109 12.02 -14.83 5.12
CA GLN A 109 12.20 -15.59 6.36
C GLN A 109 13.09 -16.84 6.18
N PRO A 110 12.94 -17.69 5.14
CA PRO A 110 13.75 -18.90 4.99
C PRO A 110 15.25 -18.66 4.81
N PHE A 111 15.65 -17.44 4.43
CA PHE A 111 17.06 -17.11 4.24
C PHE A 111 17.78 -16.74 5.55
N ASP A 112 17.04 -16.59 6.66
CA ASP A 112 17.56 -16.26 7.99
C ASP A 112 18.52 -15.05 8.01
N ILE A 113 18.26 -14.08 7.12
CA ILE A 113 19.11 -12.90 6.93
C ILE A 113 18.83 -11.85 8.01
N PHE A 114 17.58 -11.75 8.45
CA PHE A 114 17.15 -10.73 9.41
C PHE A 114 16.35 -11.36 10.56
N PRO A 115 16.41 -10.78 11.78
CA PRO A 115 15.65 -11.30 12.91
C PRO A 115 14.14 -11.31 12.65
N ASN A 116 13.47 -12.41 13.00
CA ASN A 116 12.02 -12.57 12.79
C ASN A 116 11.17 -11.47 13.43
N TYR A 117 11.58 -10.94 14.59
CA TYR A 117 10.85 -9.84 15.22
C TYR A 117 10.89 -8.56 14.37
N LEU A 118 12.00 -8.28 13.66
CA LEU A 118 12.12 -7.11 12.81
C LEU A 118 11.23 -7.26 11.57
N LEU A 119 11.24 -8.44 10.95
CA LEU A 119 10.36 -8.78 9.83
C LEU A 119 8.87 -8.65 10.22
N LEU A 120 8.49 -9.15 11.41
CA LEU A 120 7.13 -9.02 11.92
C LEU A 120 6.72 -7.55 12.10
N LEU A 121 7.61 -6.71 12.62
CA LEU A 121 7.32 -5.28 12.80
C LEU A 121 7.06 -4.58 11.47
N VAL A 122 7.76 -4.95 10.39
CA VAL A 122 7.51 -4.41 9.04
C VAL A 122 6.13 -4.83 8.52
N VAL A 123 5.77 -6.11 8.69
CA VAL A 123 4.45 -6.62 8.30
C VAL A 123 3.31 -5.90 9.05
N VAL A 124 3.48 -5.70 10.35
CA VAL A 124 2.53 -4.96 11.18
C VAL A 124 2.49 -3.48 10.81
N GLY A 125 3.65 -2.89 10.50
CA GLY A 125 3.76 -1.52 9.98
C GLY A 125 2.90 -1.31 8.74
N GLY A 126 2.89 -2.27 7.82
CA GLY A 126 2.05 -2.24 6.62
C GLY A 126 0.54 -2.12 6.87
N ILE A 127 0.06 -2.45 8.07
CA ILE A 127 -1.33 -2.21 8.45
C ILE A 127 -1.61 -0.70 8.51
N ALA A 128 -0.66 0.10 8.98
CA ALA A 128 -0.77 1.55 9.00
C ALA A 128 -0.83 2.13 7.56
N ASP A 129 -0.03 1.58 6.64
CA ASP A 129 -0.03 2.00 5.23
C ASP A 129 -1.38 1.77 4.56
N VAL A 130 -2.00 0.61 4.77
CA VAL A 130 -3.32 0.37 4.19
C VAL A 130 -4.41 1.15 4.90
N ALA A 131 -4.33 1.29 6.23
CA ALA A 131 -5.34 2.01 7.01
C ALA A 131 -5.34 3.52 6.74
N LEU A 132 -4.16 4.14 6.62
CA LEU A 132 -4.01 5.59 6.47
C LEU A 132 -3.73 6.00 5.02
N GLY A 133 -2.99 5.20 4.27
CA GLY A 133 -2.60 5.49 2.88
C GLY A 133 -3.63 5.07 1.83
N MET A 134 -4.47 4.08 2.11
CA MET A 134 -5.43 3.56 1.12
C MET A 134 -6.88 3.90 1.45
N LEU A 135 -7.38 3.55 2.64
CA LEU A 135 -8.80 3.70 2.98
C LEU A 135 -9.33 5.14 2.83
N PRO A 136 -8.63 6.19 3.31
CA PRO A 136 -9.08 7.57 3.14
C PRO A 136 -9.08 8.00 1.66
N VAL A 137 -8.10 7.52 0.90
CA VAL A 137 -7.98 7.82 -0.53
C VAL A 137 -9.08 7.13 -1.33
N PHE A 138 -9.48 5.91 -0.98
CA PHE A 138 -10.63 5.25 -1.60
C PHE A 138 -11.93 6.02 -1.35
N ALA A 139 -12.12 6.52 -0.12
CA ALA A 139 -13.25 7.39 0.21
C ALA A 139 -13.21 8.72 -0.57
N LEU A 140 -12.04 9.31 -0.76
CA LEU A 140 -11.85 10.51 -1.59
C LEU A 140 -12.16 10.22 -3.07
N PHE A 141 -11.62 9.12 -3.62
CA PHE A 141 -11.88 8.69 -4.99
C PHE A 141 -13.39 8.51 -5.25
N ASP A 142 -14.11 7.95 -4.27
CA ASP A 142 -15.57 7.82 -4.32
C ASP A 142 -16.32 9.14 -4.36
N ARG A 143 -15.78 10.20 -3.73
CA ARG A 143 -16.36 11.54 -3.78
C ARG A 143 -16.09 12.20 -5.13
N LEU A 144 -14.91 12.02 -5.70
CA LEU A 144 -14.51 12.62 -6.97
C LEU A 144 -15.24 12.02 -8.17
N ARG A 145 -15.69 10.76 -8.09
CA ARG A 145 -16.43 10.07 -9.17
C ARG A 145 -17.96 10.19 -9.09
N ARG A 146 -18.47 11.09 -8.25
CA ARG A 146 -19.89 11.48 -8.23
C ARG A 146 -20.12 12.51 -9.33
#